data_AF-A0A517NPU8-F1
#
_entry.id   AF-A0A517NPU8-F1
#
_cell.length_a   1.000
_cell.length_b   1.000
_cell.length_c   1.000
_cell.angle_alpha   90.00
_cell.angle_beta   90.00
_cell.angle_gamma   90.00
#
_symmetry.space_group_name_H-M   'P 1'
#
loop_
_entity.id
_entity.type
_entity.pdbx_description
1 polymer ?
#
loop_
_entity_poly.entity_id
_entity_poly.type
_entity_poly.pdbx_seq_one_letter_code
_entity_poly.pdbx_strand_id
1 'polypeptide(L)'
;MNTSSRATFHTAKLAGELLWGEKESTLSQRDGPGWLRSQLLRAPSFNHGFDALNRRRFRSRLPFLLVISSVAIVALAYIFGMAWWQSRDAAFFGADELWVPRSIDVLITLWLLWIGSAIGSFLNVVAWRMPRGVSINGRSRCPRCETALKPRDNFPVLGWLMLGGRCRMCKLPISPRYPIVEAAVGVSLALVGIAELYRLAIPHQWNHWHGGPFWAPVVDRFVIIVLIYHAVAVATSWALGLVRLDKQRLPVNLTVFALLAVVVPMLAYPTLMIVPWQTARPSGWIPDGLHIEAVMRVVSALVAAGLLGRSLASGLCPTADPKLDPLGQGTTRLLDLVVVIAVPAVVVGWQVIPAVVVVASLIALLLRKVVRLQSDMFGFFSLAMPIALTLQIVLWRRLHGAAFWPSDETSHWVILLWAAAALASPAWLREPPSKPERISFGTEDEPTEEKPTEEKPTEEKPGTDEPAAEKVMPGDWDDSRESR
;
A
#
# COMPACT_ATOMS: atom_id res chain seq x y z
N MET A 1 52.35 14.31 -31.68
CA MET A 1 51.52 13.36 -30.89
C MET A 1 50.07 13.56 -31.34
N ASN A 2 49.51 12.50 -31.96
CA ASN A 2 48.20 12.34 -32.64
C ASN A 2 47.06 13.28 -32.17
N THR A 3 46.39 14.07 -33.02
CA THR A 3 45.32 13.74 -34.00
C THR A 3 44.19 12.88 -33.38
N SER A 4 42.89 13.20 -33.42
CA SER A 4 42.11 13.72 -34.54
C SER A 4 40.77 14.36 -34.11
N SER A 5 40.23 15.13 -35.06
CA SER A 5 38.96 15.85 -35.05
C SER A 5 37.73 15.00 -35.41
N ARG A 6 36.56 15.51 -34.96
CA ARG A 6 35.26 15.64 -35.66
C ARG A 6 34.61 14.42 -36.35
N ALA A 7 33.49 14.02 -35.74
CA ALA A 7 32.11 14.10 -36.27
C ALA A 7 31.67 13.29 -37.52
N THR A 8 30.67 12.43 -37.23
CA THR A 8 29.33 12.27 -37.88
C THR A 8 29.07 11.27 -39.02
N PHE A 9 27.86 10.68 -38.91
CA PHE A 9 26.95 10.02 -39.87
C PHE A 9 27.00 8.49 -40.09
N HIS A 10 26.03 7.84 -39.42
CA HIS A 10 24.96 6.95 -39.95
C HIS A 10 25.24 5.65 -40.74
N THR A 11 24.47 4.64 -40.30
CA THR A 11 23.91 3.47 -41.00
C THR A 11 24.72 2.18 -41.17
N ALA A 12 24.33 1.23 -40.32
CA ALA A 12 23.81 -0.09 -40.67
C ALA A 12 24.76 -1.22 -41.09
N LYS A 13 24.47 -2.37 -40.46
CA LYS A 13 24.64 -3.75 -40.93
C LYS A 13 25.95 -4.44 -40.49
N LEU A 14 25.76 -5.62 -39.89
CA LEU A 14 26.72 -6.69 -39.60
C LEU A 14 27.50 -6.58 -38.28
N ALA A 15 27.00 -7.25 -37.24
CA ALA A 15 27.78 -8.13 -36.37
C ALA A 15 26.86 -8.71 -35.28
N GLY A 16 26.71 -10.04 -35.23
CA GLY A 16 25.97 -10.70 -34.14
C GLY A 16 25.37 -12.07 -34.45
N GLU A 17 25.71 -12.70 -35.57
CA GLU A 17 25.58 -14.15 -35.72
C GLU A 17 26.94 -14.76 -35.39
N LEU A 18 27.07 -15.32 -34.19
CA LEU A 18 28.02 -16.37 -33.81
C LEU A 18 27.75 -16.70 -32.35
N LEU A 19 27.81 -18.00 -32.04
CA LEU A 19 27.47 -18.64 -30.76
C LEU A 19 25.99 -19.04 -30.67
N TRP A 20 25.62 -20.16 -31.29
CA TRP A 20 25.23 -21.40 -30.61
C TRP A 20 24.92 -22.45 -31.68
N GLY A 21 25.91 -23.28 -32.00
CA GLY A 21 25.78 -24.42 -32.91
C GLY A 21 25.10 -25.59 -32.21
N GLU A 22 24.09 -26.14 -32.88
CA GLU A 22 23.42 -27.39 -32.56
C GLU A 22 24.39 -28.58 -32.71
N LYS A 23 24.40 -29.47 -31.71
CA LYS A 23 24.86 -30.84 -31.84
C LYS A 23 23.63 -31.74 -31.75
N GLU A 24 23.22 -32.28 -32.89
CA GLU A 24 22.26 -33.36 -32.99
C GLU A 24 22.91 -34.67 -32.49
N SER A 25 22.28 -35.32 -31.50
CA SER A 25 22.58 -36.68 -31.10
C SER A 25 21.53 -37.63 -31.68
N THR A 26 22.01 -38.52 -32.54
CA THR A 26 21.32 -39.67 -33.13
C THR A 26 20.72 -40.61 -32.09
N LEU A 27 19.40 -40.87 -32.18
CA LEU A 27 18.75 -42.01 -31.53
C LEU A 27 17.90 -42.77 -32.57
N SER A 28 18.51 -43.84 -33.08
CA SER A 28 17.93 -45.16 -33.35
C SER A 28 16.44 -45.25 -33.71
N GLN A 29 16.20 -45.54 -34.99
CA GLN A 29 15.01 -46.25 -35.47
C GLN A 29 14.73 -47.50 -34.61
N ARG A 30 13.54 -47.57 -34.03
CA ARG A 30 12.88 -48.83 -33.68
C ARG A 30 11.41 -48.73 -34.05
N ASP A 31 10.97 -49.73 -34.79
CA ASP A 31 9.61 -49.91 -35.28
C ASP A 31 8.58 -49.88 -34.13
N GLY A 32 7.57 -49.03 -34.29
CA GLY A 32 6.41 -48.92 -33.41
C GLY A 32 5.13 -49.36 -34.15
N PRO A 33 4.26 -50.16 -33.52
CA PRO A 33 3.19 -50.90 -34.22
C PRO A 33 2.08 -50.00 -34.78
N GLY A 34 1.46 -50.46 -35.88
CA GLY A 34 0.48 -49.80 -36.74
C GLY A 34 -0.88 -49.39 -36.14
N TRP A 35 -0.95 -49.06 -34.85
CA TRP A 35 -2.14 -48.49 -34.21
C TRP A 35 -2.19 -46.95 -34.27
N LEU A 36 -1.11 -46.28 -34.72
CA LEU A 36 -1.03 -44.83 -34.85
C LEU A 36 -1.62 -44.26 -36.16
N ARG A 37 -2.06 -45.12 -37.10
CA ARG A 37 -2.64 -44.69 -38.39
C ARG A 37 -4.16 -44.50 -38.38
N SER A 38 -4.85 -44.86 -37.29
CA SER A 38 -6.32 -44.79 -37.19
C SER A 38 -6.86 -43.60 -36.38
N GLN A 39 -6.00 -42.76 -35.78
CA GLN A 39 -6.43 -41.54 -35.06
C GLN A 39 -6.33 -40.25 -35.88
N LEU A 40 -5.79 -40.27 -37.10
CA LEU A 40 -5.68 -39.09 -37.97
C LEU A 40 -6.89 -38.85 -38.89
N LEU A 41 -7.99 -39.62 -38.74
CA LEU A 41 -9.24 -39.45 -39.49
C LEU A 41 -10.44 -38.97 -38.65
N ARG A 42 -10.19 -38.40 -37.47
CA ARG A 42 -11.18 -37.57 -36.76
C ARG A 42 -10.57 -36.23 -36.39
N ALA A 43 -10.32 -35.40 -37.40
CA ALA A 43 -10.24 -33.97 -37.18
C ALA A 43 -11.66 -33.45 -36.97
N PRO A 44 -12.07 -33.00 -35.77
CA PRO A 44 -13.26 -32.17 -35.66
C PRO A 44 -13.01 -30.89 -36.48
N SER A 45 -14.04 -30.44 -37.18
CA SER A 45 -14.02 -29.24 -38.00
C SER A 45 -13.33 -28.06 -37.30
N PHE A 46 -12.27 -27.54 -37.93
CA PHE A 46 -11.41 -26.48 -37.41
C PHE A 46 -12.13 -25.13 -37.19
N ASN A 47 -13.41 -25.02 -37.55
CA ASN A 47 -14.19 -23.78 -37.44
C ASN A 47 -14.82 -23.54 -36.06
N HIS A 48 -15.03 -24.55 -35.20
CA HIS A 48 -15.64 -24.33 -33.87
C HIS A 48 -14.65 -23.91 -32.77
N GLY A 49 -13.35 -24.13 -32.97
CA GLY A 49 -12.31 -23.71 -32.02
C GLY A 49 -12.05 -22.21 -32.00
N PHE A 50 -12.17 -21.55 -33.16
CA PHE A 50 -11.91 -20.11 -33.31
C PHE A 50 -12.94 -19.28 -32.53
N ASP A 51 -14.23 -19.61 -32.63
CA ASP A 51 -15.30 -18.89 -31.93
C ASP A 51 -15.27 -19.09 -30.40
N ALA A 52 -14.85 -20.26 -29.93
CA ALA A 52 -14.72 -20.53 -28.50
C ALA A 52 -13.51 -19.80 -27.88
N LEU A 53 -12.39 -19.74 -28.60
CA LEU A 53 -11.20 -18.96 -28.21
C LEU A 53 -11.48 -17.46 -28.25
N ASN A 54 -12.20 -16.97 -29.27
CA ASN A 54 -12.61 -15.56 -29.34
C ASN A 54 -13.57 -15.19 -28.22
N ARG A 55 -14.55 -16.05 -27.89
CA ARG A 55 -15.47 -15.82 -26.76
C ARG A 55 -14.76 -15.78 -25.41
N ARG A 56 -13.79 -16.66 -25.15
CA ARG A 56 -12.96 -16.62 -23.92
C ARG A 56 -12.05 -15.39 -23.87
N ARG A 57 -11.47 -14.98 -25.01
CA ARG A 57 -10.63 -13.78 -25.12
C ARG A 57 -11.44 -12.49 -24.97
N PHE A 58 -12.68 -12.46 -25.46
CA PHE A 58 -13.60 -11.34 -25.28
C PHE A 58 -14.05 -11.22 -23.82
N ARG A 59 -14.47 -12.34 -23.19
CA ARG A 59 -14.93 -12.35 -21.79
C ARG A 59 -13.84 -11.97 -20.79
N SER A 60 -12.57 -12.21 -21.10
CA SER A 60 -11.43 -11.76 -20.30
C SER A 60 -11.08 -10.28 -20.48
N ARG A 61 -11.47 -9.65 -21.60
CA ARG A 61 -11.28 -8.21 -21.86
C ARG A 61 -12.51 -7.35 -21.56
N LEU A 62 -13.67 -7.97 -21.34
CA LEU A 62 -14.91 -7.27 -20.99
C LEU A 62 -14.75 -6.27 -19.83
N PRO A 63 -14.15 -6.61 -18.67
CA PRO A 63 -14.02 -5.64 -17.58
C PRO A 63 -13.13 -4.45 -17.95
N PHE A 64 -12.09 -4.66 -18.76
CA PHE A 64 -11.26 -3.57 -19.29
C PHE A 64 -12.07 -2.64 -20.21
N LEU A 65 -12.83 -3.20 -21.15
CA LEU A 65 -13.67 -2.42 -22.06
C LEU A 65 -14.76 -1.66 -21.30
N LEU A 66 -15.39 -2.29 -20.31
CA LEU A 66 -16.38 -1.63 -19.46
C LEU A 66 -15.79 -0.44 -18.72
N VAL A 67 -14.63 -0.59 -18.08
CA VAL A 67 -13.98 0.50 -17.36
C VAL A 67 -13.62 1.66 -18.29
N ILE A 68 -13.03 1.38 -19.46
CA ILE A 68 -12.69 2.45 -20.43
C ILE A 68 -13.94 3.14 -20.95
N SER A 69 -14.97 2.38 -21.34
CA SER A 69 -16.22 2.95 -21.82
C SER A 69 -16.91 3.78 -20.73
N SER A 70 -16.90 3.33 -19.47
CA SER A 70 -17.44 4.10 -18.35
C SER A 70 -16.67 5.41 -18.13
N VAL A 71 -15.34 5.39 -18.17
CA VAL A 71 -14.53 6.61 -18.06
C VAL A 71 -14.82 7.58 -19.21
N ALA A 72 -14.92 7.07 -20.45
CA ALA A 72 -15.25 7.89 -21.61
C ALA A 72 -16.65 8.50 -21.51
N ILE A 73 -17.65 7.72 -21.07
CA ILE A 73 -19.02 8.21 -20.87
C ILE A 73 -19.07 9.28 -19.79
N VAL A 74 -18.40 9.08 -18.65
CA VAL A 74 -18.35 10.08 -17.57
C VAL A 74 -17.65 11.36 -18.03
N ALA A 75 -16.54 11.24 -18.76
CA ALA A 75 -15.84 12.39 -19.32
C ALA A 75 -16.71 13.19 -20.30
N LEU A 76 -17.39 12.51 -21.23
CA LEU A 76 -18.32 13.15 -22.17
C LEU A 76 -19.52 13.76 -21.42
N ALA A 77 -20.09 13.06 -20.45
CA ALA A 77 -21.18 13.59 -19.64
C ALA A 77 -20.77 14.86 -18.88
N TYR A 78 -19.55 14.91 -18.34
CA TYR A 78 -19.01 16.11 -17.70
C TYR A 78 -18.83 17.26 -18.69
N ILE A 79 -18.15 17.02 -19.83
CA ILE A 79 -17.86 18.04 -20.84
C ILE A 79 -19.16 18.68 -21.34
N PHE A 80 -20.08 17.85 -21.83
CA PHE A 80 -21.32 18.33 -22.43
C PHE A 80 -22.31 18.82 -21.38
N GLY A 81 -22.38 18.17 -20.21
CA GLY A 81 -23.27 18.57 -19.12
C GLY A 81 -22.92 19.92 -18.53
N MET A 82 -21.62 20.17 -18.27
CA MET A 82 -21.16 21.47 -17.77
C MET A 82 -21.24 22.56 -18.83
N ALA A 83 -20.86 22.27 -20.07
CA ALA A 83 -20.99 23.22 -21.18
C ALA A 83 -22.46 23.63 -21.38
N TRP A 84 -23.38 22.66 -21.35
CA TRP A 84 -24.81 22.95 -21.44
C TRP A 84 -25.31 23.76 -20.24
N TRP A 85 -24.92 23.40 -19.02
CA TRP A 85 -25.30 24.17 -17.83
C TRP A 85 -24.83 25.63 -17.92
N GLN A 86 -23.57 25.87 -18.32
CA GLN A 86 -23.02 27.22 -18.47
C GLN A 86 -23.68 28.01 -19.61
N SER A 87 -24.11 27.34 -20.69
CA SER A 87 -24.83 27.97 -21.79
C SER A 87 -26.20 28.54 -21.40
N ARG A 88 -26.80 28.08 -20.28
CA ARG A 88 -28.10 28.59 -19.81
C ARG A 88 -28.03 30.00 -19.25
N ASP A 89 -26.92 30.33 -18.61
CA ASP A 89 -26.79 31.56 -17.81
C ASP A 89 -25.97 32.66 -18.53
N ALA A 90 -25.46 32.39 -19.74
CA ALA A 90 -24.65 33.35 -20.48
C ALA A 90 -24.82 33.22 -22.00
N ALA A 91 -25.48 34.22 -22.61
CA ALA A 91 -25.65 34.34 -24.06
C ALA A 91 -24.37 34.76 -24.81
N PHE A 92 -23.25 34.94 -24.10
CA PHE A 92 -22.04 35.58 -24.62
C PHE A 92 -20.90 34.60 -24.93
N PHE A 93 -20.99 33.33 -24.53
CA PHE A 93 -19.90 32.38 -24.72
C PHE A 93 -19.95 31.70 -26.09
N GLY A 94 -18.79 31.62 -26.75
CA GLY A 94 -18.57 30.78 -27.93
C GLY A 94 -18.66 29.28 -27.61
N ALA A 95 -18.87 28.45 -28.63
CA ALA A 95 -18.90 27.00 -28.45
C ALA A 95 -17.54 26.44 -27.98
N ASP A 96 -16.44 27.04 -28.42
CA ASP A 96 -15.09 26.72 -27.99
C ASP A 96 -14.85 27.09 -26.52
N GLU A 97 -15.34 28.25 -26.07
CA GLU A 97 -15.22 28.72 -24.69
C GLU A 97 -15.95 27.83 -23.68
N LEU A 98 -16.99 27.12 -24.11
CA LEU A 98 -17.76 26.22 -23.26
C LEU A 98 -17.11 24.81 -23.13
N TRP A 99 -16.49 24.28 -24.20
CA TRP A 99 -16.11 22.86 -24.26
C TRP A 99 -14.60 22.64 -24.10
N VAL A 100 -13.77 23.58 -24.55
CA VAL A 100 -12.31 23.50 -24.41
C VAL A 100 -11.87 23.45 -22.94
N PRO A 101 -12.36 24.31 -22.02
CA PRO A 101 -11.93 24.27 -20.62
C PRO A 101 -12.31 22.95 -19.95
N ARG A 102 -13.52 22.43 -20.22
CA ARG A 102 -13.98 21.16 -19.65
C ARG A 102 -13.19 19.96 -20.18
N SER A 103 -12.76 20.02 -21.45
CA SER A 103 -11.87 19.00 -22.03
C SER A 103 -10.51 19.01 -21.35
N ILE A 104 -9.99 20.19 -21.00
CA ILE A 104 -8.73 20.35 -20.26
C ILE A 104 -8.87 19.82 -18.83
N ASP A 105 -9.98 20.10 -18.14
CA ASP A 105 -10.25 19.55 -16.80
C ASP A 105 -10.21 18.01 -16.81
N VAL A 106 -10.84 17.39 -17.81
CA VAL A 106 -10.82 15.93 -17.99
C VAL A 106 -9.39 15.44 -18.24
N LEU A 107 -8.64 16.10 -19.11
CA LEU A 107 -7.25 15.72 -19.41
C LEU A 107 -6.38 15.78 -18.15
N ILE A 108 -6.46 16.86 -17.39
CA ILE A 108 -5.75 17.04 -16.11
C ILE A 108 -6.15 15.92 -15.15
N THR A 109 -7.45 15.66 -15.00
CA THR A 109 -7.97 14.62 -14.10
C THR A 109 -7.45 13.23 -14.46
N LEU A 110 -7.50 12.85 -15.74
CA LEU A 110 -7.01 11.56 -16.23
C LEU A 110 -5.50 11.43 -16.05
N TRP A 111 -4.74 12.51 -16.27
CA TRP A 111 -3.30 12.52 -16.07
C TRP A 111 -2.93 12.35 -14.60
N LEU A 112 -3.58 13.08 -13.69
CA LEU A 112 -3.39 12.95 -12.24
C LEU A 112 -3.77 11.56 -11.74
N LEU A 113 -4.89 10.99 -12.22
CA LEU A 113 -5.30 9.62 -11.91
C LEU A 113 -4.24 8.60 -12.34
N TRP A 114 -3.67 8.77 -13.53
CA TRP A 114 -2.63 7.89 -14.04
C TRP A 114 -1.35 7.96 -13.21
N ILE A 115 -0.85 9.17 -12.92
CA ILE A 115 0.34 9.35 -12.07
C ILE A 115 0.10 8.83 -10.66
N GLY A 116 -1.03 9.18 -10.05
CA GLY A 116 -1.37 8.71 -8.72
C GLY A 116 -1.47 7.19 -8.65
N SER A 117 -2.04 6.55 -9.69
CA SER A 117 -2.10 5.08 -9.77
C SER A 117 -0.72 4.46 -9.98
N ALA A 118 0.18 5.12 -10.71
CA ALA A 118 1.57 4.68 -10.85
C ALA A 118 2.33 4.76 -9.52
N ILE A 119 2.10 5.83 -8.74
CA ILE A 119 2.59 5.94 -7.35
C ILE A 119 2.02 4.79 -6.52
N GLY A 120 0.70 4.52 -6.58
CA GLY A 120 0.08 3.37 -5.89
C GLY A 120 0.70 2.02 -6.26
N SER A 121 1.06 1.83 -7.54
CA SER A 121 1.76 0.62 -8.00
C SER A 121 3.14 0.49 -7.36
N PHE A 122 3.89 1.59 -7.27
CA PHE A 122 5.16 1.63 -6.55
C PHE A 122 4.98 1.40 -5.04
N LEU A 123 3.93 1.95 -4.42
CA LEU A 123 3.65 1.75 -2.99
C LEU A 123 3.36 0.28 -2.65
N ASN A 124 2.77 -0.51 -3.55
CA ASN A 124 2.66 -1.96 -3.36
C ASN A 124 4.05 -2.62 -3.25
N VAL A 125 5.03 -2.17 -4.02
CA VAL A 125 6.42 -2.66 -3.94
C VAL A 125 7.05 -2.28 -2.61
N VAL A 126 6.90 -1.02 -2.19
CA VAL A 126 7.41 -0.52 -0.90
C VAL A 126 6.82 -1.31 0.27
N ALA A 127 5.49 -1.44 0.30
CA ALA A 127 4.77 -2.12 1.37
C ALA A 127 5.16 -3.61 1.50
N TRP A 128 5.43 -4.28 0.37
CA TRP A 128 5.80 -5.69 0.39
C TRP A 128 7.29 -5.92 0.69
N ARG A 129 8.19 -5.17 0.05
CA ARG A 129 9.66 -5.43 0.08
C ARG A 129 10.35 -4.84 1.30
N MET A 130 10.00 -3.61 1.67
CA MET A 130 10.76 -2.86 2.66
C MET A 130 10.71 -3.48 4.07
N PRO A 131 9.54 -3.96 4.57
CA PRO A 131 9.50 -4.66 5.86
C PRO A 131 10.27 -5.98 5.87
N ARG A 132 10.53 -6.56 4.69
CA ARG A 132 11.27 -7.83 4.52
C ARG A 132 12.77 -7.62 4.27
N GLY A 133 13.25 -6.37 4.30
CA GLY A 133 14.65 -6.05 3.99
C GLY A 133 15.02 -6.30 2.52
N VAL A 134 14.05 -6.51 1.63
CA VAL A 134 14.30 -6.74 0.21
C VAL A 134 14.44 -5.39 -0.50
N SER A 135 15.39 -5.28 -1.43
CA SER A 135 15.60 -4.06 -2.21
C SER A 135 14.33 -3.67 -2.99
N ILE A 136 13.97 -2.38 -2.92
CA ILE A 136 12.88 -1.80 -3.72
C ILE A 136 13.22 -1.73 -5.22
N ASN A 137 14.50 -1.90 -5.58
CA ASN A 137 14.96 -1.87 -6.97
C ASN A 137 14.64 -3.18 -7.71
N GLY A 138 14.54 -3.10 -9.04
CA GLY A 138 14.33 -4.24 -9.92
C GLY A 138 12.90 -4.37 -10.47
N ARG A 139 12.74 -5.21 -11.50
CA ARG A 139 11.49 -5.34 -12.24
C ARG A 139 10.41 -6.11 -11.46
N SER A 140 9.14 -5.78 -11.70
CA SER A 140 7.99 -6.54 -11.22
C SER A 140 8.00 -7.95 -11.82
N ARG A 141 7.79 -8.97 -10.97
CA ARG A 141 7.77 -10.39 -11.35
C ARG A 141 6.49 -11.05 -10.88
N CYS A 142 6.05 -12.08 -11.60
CA CYS A 142 4.96 -12.92 -11.11
C CYS A 142 5.40 -13.70 -9.86
N PRO A 143 4.65 -13.70 -8.75
CA PRO A 143 5.04 -14.44 -7.53
C PRO A 143 4.93 -15.97 -7.67
N ARG A 144 4.46 -16.48 -8.80
CA ARG A 144 4.28 -17.93 -9.05
C ARG A 144 5.29 -18.51 -10.02
N CYS A 145 5.50 -17.84 -11.15
CA CYS A 145 6.42 -18.32 -12.19
C CYS A 145 7.65 -17.44 -12.38
N GLU A 146 7.80 -16.39 -11.55
CA GLU A 146 8.94 -15.46 -11.49
C GLU A 146 9.28 -14.73 -12.79
N THR A 147 8.47 -14.93 -13.83
CA THR A 147 8.63 -14.26 -15.11
C THR A 147 8.45 -12.77 -14.94
N ALA A 148 9.38 -12.01 -15.52
CA ALA A 148 9.31 -10.56 -15.54
C ALA A 148 8.05 -10.08 -16.29
N LEU A 149 7.33 -9.13 -15.69
CA LEU A 149 6.17 -8.48 -16.30
C LEU A 149 6.66 -7.55 -17.44
N LYS A 150 5.94 -7.56 -18.58
CA LYS A 150 6.24 -6.60 -19.66
C LYS A 150 5.66 -5.23 -19.28
N PRO A 151 6.19 -4.11 -19.81
CA PRO A 151 5.69 -2.77 -19.48
C PRO A 151 4.17 -2.61 -19.63
N ARG A 152 3.59 -3.17 -20.70
CA ARG A 152 2.13 -3.17 -20.93
C ARG A 152 1.31 -3.94 -19.88
N ASP A 153 1.93 -4.90 -19.19
CA ASP A 153 1.28 -5.65 -18.10
C ASP A 153 1.33 -4.88 -16.78
N ASN A 154 2.17 -3.84 -16.72
CA ASN A 154 2.43 -3.01 -15.55
C ASN A 154 1.74 -1.63 -15.65
N PHE A 155 0.84 -1.44 -16.61
CA PHE A 155 0.02 -0.23 -16.67
C PHE A 155 -0.96 -0.25 -15.49
N PRO A 156 -0.94 0.74 -14.58
CA PRO A 156 -1.73 0.70 -13.35
C PRO A 156 -3.22 0.49 -13.63
N VAL A 157 -3.86 -0.40 -12.87
CA VAL A 157 -5.26 -0.86 -12.99
C VAL A 157 -5.57 -1.58 -14.31
N LEU A 158 -5.30 -0.93 -15.45
CA LEU A 158 -5.65 -1.42 -16.78
C LEU A 158 -4.89 -2.68 -17.17
N GLY A 159 -3.62 -2.82 -16.79
CA GLY A 159 -2.81 -4.01 -17.09
C GLY A 159 -3.43 -5.28 -16.49
N TRP A 160 -3.91 -5.19 -15.24
CA TRP A 160 -4.60 -6.30 -14.59
C TRP A 160 -5.95 -6.63 -15.26
N LEU A 161 -6.71 -5.60 -15.64
CA LEU A 161 -7.99 -5.76 -16.34
C LEU A 161 -7.80 -6.38 -17.74
N MET A 162 -6.79 -5.96 -18.50
CA MET A 162 -6.45 -6.52 -19.82
C MET A 162 -6.02 -7.99 -19.75
N LEU A 163 -5.39 -8.38 -18.65
CA LEU A 163 -4.97 -9.76 -18.38
C LEU A 163 -6.11 -10.63 -17.82
N GLY A 164 -7.27 -10.05 -17.50
CA GLY A 164 -8.38 -10.74 -16.84
C GLY A 164 -8.00 -11.27 -15.46
N GLY A 165 -7.11 -10.56 -14.75
CA GLY A 165 -6.64 -10.92 -13.43
C GLY A 165 -5.79 -12.20 -13.35
N ARG A 166 -5.16 -12.61 -14.46
CA ARG A 166 -4.31 -13.81 -14.51
C ARG A 166 -2.95 -13.52 -15.13
N CYS A 167 -1.91 -14.18 -14.64
CA CYS A 167 -0.57 -14.03 -15.22
C CYS A 167 -0.56 -14.50 -16.68
N ARG A 168 0.11 -13.76 -17.56
CA ARG A 168 0.17 -14.10 -19.00
C ARG A 168 0.80 -15.47 -19.24
N MET A 169 1.83 -15.84 -18.48
CA MET A 169 2.60 -17.07 -18.69
C MET A 169 1.96 -18.26 -17.99
N CYS A 170 1.89 -18.25 -16.66
CA CYS A 170 1.39 -19.39 -15.89
C CYS A 170 -0.15 -19.44 -15.72
N LYS A 171 -0.89 -18.41 -16.17
CA LYS A 171 -2.37 -18.30 -16.08
C LYS A 171 -2.96 -18.35 -14.66
N LEU A 172 -2.12 -18.38 -13.63
CA LEU A 172 -2.55 -18.32 -12.24
C LEU A 172 -3.12 -16.94 -11.90
N PRO A 173 -4.10 -16.87 -10.97
CA PRO A 173 -4.74 -15.62 -10.60
C PRO A 173 -3.75 -14.65 -9.93
N ILE A 174 -3.88 -13.38 -10.27
CA ILE A 174 -3.20 -12.25 -9.63
C ILE A 174 -4.20 -11.59 -8.69
N SER A 175 -3.80 -11.37 -7.43
CA SER A 175 -4.67 -10.79 -6.41
C SER A 175 -5.29 -9.45 -6.88
N PRO A 176 -6.60 -9.23 -6.68
CA PRO A 176 -7.25 -7.95 -7.00
C PRO A 176 -6.81 -6.81 -6.08
N ARG A 177 -6.08 -7.12 -4.99
CA ARG A 177 -5.53 -6.10 -4.10
C ARG A 177 -4.65 -5.08 -4.83
N TYR A 178 -3.80 -5.53 -5.74
CA TYR A 178 -2.87 -4.65 -6.48
C TYR A 178 -3.61 -3.54 -7.25
N PRO A 179 -4.55 -3.86 -8.17
CA PRO A 179 -5.29 -2.81 -8.89
C PRO A 179 -6.21 -2.00 -7.97
N ILE A 180 -6.71 -2.56 -6.85
CA ILE A 180 -7.51 -1.79 -5.89
C ILE A 180 -6.65 -0.72 -5.20
N VAL A 181 -5.43 -1.07 -4.76
CA VAL A 181 -4.50 -0.11 -4.15
C VAL A 181 -4.06 0.94 -5.16
N GLU A 182 -3.76 0.54 -6.40
CA GLU A 182 -3.44 1.48 -7.49
C GLU A 182 -4.59 2.49 -7.70
N ALA A 183 -5.83 2.00 -7.80
CA ALA A 183 -6.99 2.87 -7.95
C ALA A 183 -7.24 3.77 -6.73
N ALA A 184 -7.13 3.24 -5.50
CA ALA A 184 -7.38 4.00 -4.28
C ALA A 184 -6.37 5.14 -4.09
N VAL A 185 -5.07 4.85 -4.28
CA VAL A 185 -4.01 5.88 -4.21
C VAL A 185 -4.16 6.86 -5.38
N GLY A 186 -4.49 6.36 -6.58
CA GLY A 186 -4.78 7.18 -7.76
C GLY A 186 -5.90 8.18 -7.53
N VAL A 187 -7.03 7.74 -6.98
CA VAL A 187 -8.17 8.60 -6.63
C VAL A 187 -7.78 9.59 -5.54
N SER A 188 -7.11 9.16 -4.46
CA SER A 188 -6.65 10.06 -3.40
C SER A 188 -5.79 11.22 -3.93
N LEU A 189 -4.76 10.89 -4.72
CA LEU A 189 -3.84 11.89 -5.25
C LEU A 189 -4.46 12.75 -6.35
N ALA A 190 -5.37 12.20 -7.16
CA ALA A 190 -6.09 12.98 -8.16
C ALA A 190 -7.06 13.98 -7.51
N LEU A 191 -7.79 13.57 -6.47
CA LEU A 191 -8.68 14.46 -5.73
C LEU A 191 -7.91 15.60 -5.07
N VAL A 192 -6.79 15.29 -4.40
CA VAL A 192 -5.90 16.33 -3.84
C VAL A 192 -5.38 17.24 -4.96
N GLY A 193 -4.89 16.67 -6.06
CA GLY A 193 -4.39 17.44 -7.20
C GLY A 193 -5.41 18.40 -7.78
N ILE A 194 -6.65 17.95 -8.02
CA ILE A 194 -7.74 18.81 -8.48
C ILE A 194 -8.06 19.89 -7.44
N ALA A 195 -8.20 19.50 -6.17
CA ALA A 195 -8.57 20.45 -5.12
C ALA A 195 -7.55 21.58 -4.94
N GLU A 196 -6.26 21.29 -5.12
CA GLU A 196 -5.17 22.26 -5.04
C GLU A 196 -5.01 23.09 -6.31
N LEU A 197 -5.00 22.45 -7.50
CA LEU A 197 -4.82 23.15 -8.78
C LEU A 197 -5.92 24.17 -9.05
N TYR A 198 -7.16 23.85 -8.69
CA TYR A 198 -8.30 24.77 -8.80
C TYR A 198 -8.49 25.63 -7.53
N ARG A 199 -7.56 25.57 -6.58
CA ARG A 199 -7.56 26.30 -5.31
C ARG A 199 -8.90 26.21 -4.56
N LEU A 200 -9.51 25.03 -4.58
CA LEU A 200 -10.78 24.73 -3.91
C LEU A 200 -10.57 24.40 -2.43
N ALA A 201 -9.43 23.81 -2.11
CA ALA A 201 -9.10 23.28 -0.79
C ALA A 201 -8.53 24.31 0.17
N ILE A 202 -7.58 25.16 -0.23
CA ILE A 202 -6.76 25.94 0.71
C ILE A 202 -7.55 27.09 1.37
N PRO A 203 -7.74 27.13 2.70
CA PRO A 203 -8.25 28.30 3.43
C PRO A 203 -7.44 29.58 3.17
N HIS A 204 -8.07 30.75 3.38
CA HIS A 204 -7.47 32.09 3.28
C HIS A 204 -6.84 32.49 1.93
N GLN A 205 -6.86 31.61 0.92
CA GLN A 205 -6.43 31.91 -0.45
C GLN A 205 -7.60 32.41 -1.29
N TRP A 206 -7.33 33.38 -2.17
CA TRP A 206 -8.34 33.87 -3.11
C TRP A 206 -8.63 32.83 -4.19
N ASN A 207 -9.90 32.70 -4.56
CA ASN A 207 -10.36 31.82 -5.62
C ASN A 207 -9.93 32.37 -6.99
N HIS A 208 -8.89 31.79 -7.57
CA HIS A 208 -8.56 31.98 -8.98
C HIS A 208 -8.94 30.72 -9.72
N TRP A 209 -10.20 30.64 -10.16
CA TRP A 209 -10.74 29.40 -10.73
C TRP A 209 -10.23 29.14 -12.15
N HIS A 210 -10.12 30.16 -13.00
CA HIS A 210 -9.64 30.04 -14.38
C HIS A 210 -9.04 31.38 -14.85
N GLY A 211 -8.12 31.34 -15.81
CA GLY A 211 -7.48 32.55 -16.37
C GLY A 211 -6.16 32.30 -17.09
N GLY A 212 -5.65 31.05 -17.09
CA GLY A 212 -4.49 30.67 -17.88
C GLY A 212 -4.82 30.42 -19.36
N PRO A 213 -3.80 30.08 -20.18
CA PRO A 213 -4.01 29.69 -21.58
C PRO A 213 -5.04 28.57 -21.71
N PHE A 214 -5.93 28.67 -22.70
CA PHE A 214 -7.06 27.75 -22.89
C PHE A 214 -7.97 27.60 -21.66
N TRP A 215 -8.05 28.63 -20.81
CA TRP A 215 -8.78 28.61 -19.54
C TRP A 215 -8.27 27.56 -18.54
N ALA A 216 -7.04 27.07 -18.68
CA ALA A 216 -6.44 26.19 -17.67
C ALA A 216 -6.33 26.89 -16.29
N PRO A 217 -6.32 26.12 -15.19
CA PRO A 217 -6.05 26.68 -13.86
C PRO A 217 -4.69 27.38 -13.86
N VAL A 218 -4.63 28.56 -13.22
CA VAL A 218 -3.38 29.32 -13.11
C VAL A 218 -2.50 28.63 -12.06
N VAL A 219 -1.44 27.99 -12.53
CA VAL A 219 -0.49 27.27 -11.67
C VAL A 219 0.72 28.15 -11.38
N ASP A 220 0.79 28.69 -10.17
CA ASP A 220 1.95 29.42 -9.67
C ASP A 220 2.88 28.51 -8.83
N ARG A 221 4.04 29.04 -8.46
CA ARG A 221 5.06 28.32 -7.69
C ARG A 221 4.53 27.82 -6.34
N PHE A 222 3.73 28.60 -5.64
CA PHE A 222 3.21 28.23 -4.31
C PHE A 222 2.27 27.03 -4.42
N VAL A 223 1.32 27.04 -5.37
CA VAL A 223 0.41 25.91 -5.60
C VAL A 223 1.17 24.62 -5.93
N ILE A 224 2.23 24.69 -6.75
CA ILE A 224 3.05 23.50 -7.07
C ILE A 224 3.73 22.95 -5.80
N ILE A 225 4.31 23.82 -4.98
CA ILE A 225 5.01 23.40 -3.75
C ILE A 225 4.02 22.77 -2.76
N VAL A 226 2.86 23.38 -2.55
CA VAL A 226 1.80 22.84 -1.68
C VAL A 226 1.28 21.50 -2.22
N LEU A 227 1.02 21.41 -3.53
CA LEU A 227 0.59 20.17 -4.17
C LEU A 227 1.59 19.04 -3.96
N ILE A 228 2.89 19.29 -4.21
CA ILE A 228 3.95 18.28 -4.00
C ILE A 228 3.99 17.87 -2.54
N TYR A 229 3.94 18.82 -1.61
CA TYR A 229 3.97 18.55 -0.18
C TYR A 229 2.79 17.65 0.26
N HIS A 230 1.56 17.99 -0.13
CA HIS A 230 0.38 17.19 0.18
C HIS A 230 0.39 15.83 -0.52
N ALA A 231 0.81 15.77 -1.79
CA ALA A 231 0.89 14.51 -2.52
C ALA A 231 1.89 13.54 -1.88
N VAL A 232 3.06 14.04 -1.46
CA VAL A 232 4.06 13.25 -0.75
C VAL A 232 3.51 12.77 0.59
N ALA A 233 2.90 13.65 1.39
CA ALA A 233 2.36 13.29 2.70
C ALA A 233 1.22 12.24 2.62
N VAL A 234 0.34 12.37 1.63
CA VAL A 234 -0.72 11.38 1.36
C VAL A 234 -0.11 10.06 0.88
N ALA A 235 0.86 10.09 -0.02
CA ALA A 235 1.53 8.88 -0.51
C ALA A 235 2.31 8.14 0.60
N THR A 236 3.03 8.86 1.48
CA THR A 236 3.69 8.25 2.64
C THR A 236 2.68 7.69 3.62
N SER A 237 1.57 8.39 3.88
CA SER A 237 0.49 7.88 4.73
C SER A 237 -0.11 6.59 4.18
N TRP A 238 -0.30 6.49 2.86
CA TRP A 238 -0.70 5.24 2.20
C TRP A 238 0.34 4.14 2.37
N ALA A 239 1.64 4.43 2.21
CA ALA A 239 2.70 3.45 2.40
C ALA A 239 2.69 2.85 3.82
N LEU A 240 2.61 3.71 4.84
CA LEU A 240 2.51 3.29 6.25
C LEU A 240 1.25 2.44 6.49
N GLY A 241 0.11 2.89 5.96
CA GLY A 241 -1.17 2.17 6.05
C GLY A 241 -1.11 0.78 5.45
N LEU A 242 -0.51 0.62 4.27
CA LEU A 242 -0.39 -0.66 3.58
C LEU A 242 0.54 -1.65 4.29
N VAL A 243 1.67 -1.17 4.84
CA VAL A 243 2.58 -2.00 5.66
C VAL A 243 1.85 -2.54 6.89
N ARG A 244 1.11 -1.67 7.58
CA ARG A 244 0.33 -2.06 8.77
C ARG A 244 -0.84 -2.97 8.44
N LEU A 245 -1.50 -2.76 7.31
CA LEU A 245 -2.56 -3.66 6.81
C LEU A 245 -2.04 -5.09 6.59
N ASP A 246 -0.75 -5.23 6.26
CA ASP A 246 -0.05 -6.53 6.14
C ASP A 246 0.42 -7.12 7.48
N LYS A 247 0.05 -6.49 8.60
CA LYS A 247 0.50 -6.84 9.95
C LYS A 247 2.03 -6.83 10.09
N GLN A 248 2.72 -6.09 9.22
CA GLN A 248 4.16 -5.90 9.31
C GLN A 248 4.47 -4.70 10.19
N ARG A 249 5.64 -4.70 10.83
CA ARG A 249 6.16 -3.51 11.54
C ARG A 249 6.58 -2.45 10.54
N LEU A 250 6.51 -1.18 10.92
CA LEU A 250 7.01 -0.11 10.08
C LEU A 250 8.54 -0.18 10.02
N PRO A 251 9.13 -0.30 8.83
CA PRO A 251 10.59 -0.34 8.71
C PRO A 251 11.16 1.06 8.97
N VAL A 252 12.28 1.11 9.70
CA VAL A 252 12.86 2.38 10.22
C VAL A 252 13.13 3.38 9.11
N ASN A 253 13.64 2.92 7.96
CA ASN A 253 13.90 3.77 6.81
C ASN A 253 12.63 4.43 6.24
N LEU A 254 11.48 3.72 6.22
CA LEU A 254 10.21 4.30 5.81
C LEU A 254 9.72 5.33 6.83
N THR A 255 9.83 5.01 8.11
CA THR A 255 9.44 5.91 9.21
C THR A 255 10.24 7.22 9.17
N VAL A 256 11.56 7.11 9.06
CA VAL A 256 12.46 8.28 8.95
C VAL A 256 12.14 9.08 7.69
N PHE A 257 11.98 8.43 6.54
CA PHE A 257 11.62 9.12 5.30
C PHE A 257 10.28 9.86 5.44
N ALA A 258 9.24 9.20 5.96
CA ALA A 258 7.91 9.78 6.10
C ALA A 258 7.92 11.01 7.03
N LEU A 259 8.65 10.94 8.15
CA LEU A 259 8.79 12.07 9.08
C LEU A 259 9.60 13.21 8.46
N LEU A 260 10.74 12.93 7.82
CA LEU A 260 11.54 13.95 7.16
C LEU A 260 10.79 14.62 6.01
N ALA A 261 10.02 13.85 5.24
CA ALA A 261 9.25 14.33 4.10
C ALA A 261 8.14 15.33 4.48
N VAL A 262 7.64 15.29 5.72
CA VAL A 262 6.66 16.29 6.21
C VAL A 262 7.31 17.37 7.07
N VAL A 263 8.28 17.03 7.92
CA VAL A 263 8.90 17.98 8.85
C VAL A 263 9.85 18.93 8.14
N VAL A 264 10.77 18.41 7.30
CA VAL A 264 11.82 19.24 6.69
C VAL A 264 11.22 20.30 5.75
N PRO A 265 10.30 19.97 4.81
CA PRO A 265 9.68 20.98 3.98
C PRO A 265 8.89 22.02 4.79
N MET A 266 8.15 21.60 5.83
CA MET A 266 7.39 22.52 6.70
C MET A 266 8.30 23.54 7.40
N LEU A 267 9.48 23.11 7.87
CA LEU A 267 10.45 24.01 8.52
C LEU A 267 11.19 24.89 7.51
N ALA A 268 11.52 24.36 6.34
CA ALA A 268 12.22 25.07 5.27
C ALA A 268 11.33 26.11 4.58
N TYR A 269 10.03 25.82 4.44
CA TYR A 269 9.03 26.67 3.80
C TYR A 269 7.81 26.82 4.72
N PRO A 270 7.86 27.72 5.73
CA PRO A 270 6.73 27.98 6.63
C PRO A 270 5.43 28.33 5.92
N THR A 271 5.49 28.80 4.67
CA THR A 271 4.31 29.02 3.81
C THR A 271 3.48 27.76 3.56
N LEU A 272 4.05 26.56 3.76
CA LEU A 272 3.32 25.28 3.74
C LEU A 272 2.36 25.13 4.93
N MET A 273 2.52 25.94 5.98
CA MET A 273 1.56 26.05 7.06
C MET A 273 0.34 26.83 6.58
N ILE A 274 -0.68 26.10 6.15
CA ILE A 274 -1.91 26.67 5.58
C ILE A 274 -2.78 27.38 6.64
N VAL A 275 -2.76 26.86 7.88
CA VAL A 275 -3.55 27.35 9.02
C VAL A 275 -2.58 27.76 10.12
N PRO A 276 -2.79 28.89 10.82
CA PRO A 276 -1.93 29.33 11.91
C PRO A 276 -1.76 28.25 12.98
N TRP A 277 -0.59 28.22 13.61
CA TRP A 277 -0.37 27.34 14.76
C TRP A 277 -1.21 27.75 15.98
N GLN A 278 -1.45 29.05 16.13
CA GLN A 278 -2.18 29.65 17.24
C GLN A 278 -3.69 29.35 17.16
N THR A 279 -4.39 29.36 18.29
CA THR A 279 -5.85 29.13 18.34
C THR A 279 -6.69 30.34 17.97
N ALA A 280 -6.06 31.50 17.81
CA ALA A 280 -6.69 32.73 17.32
C ALA A 280 -5.78 33.34 16.26
N ARG A 281 -6.39 33.88 15.20
CA ARG A 281 -5.67 34.47 14.07
C ARG A 281 -5.31 35.94 14.36
N PRO A 282 -4.03 36.34 14.35
CA PRO A 282 -3.64 37.75 14.40
C PRO A 282 -4.16 38.53 13.17
N SER A 283 -4.54 39.79 13.36
CA SER A 283 -4.89 40.68 12.24
C SER A 283 -3.68 40.84 11.32
N GLY A 284 -3.74 40.29 10.10
CA GLY A 284 -2.61 40.32 9.15
C GLY A 284 -1.70 39.10 9.19
N TRP A 285 -2.16 37.96 9.73
CA TRP A 285 -1.41 36.70 9.63
C TRP A 285 -1.07 36.36 8.17
N ILE A 286 0.22 36.22 7.92
CA ILE A 286 0.82 35.75 6.67
C ILE A 286 1.76 34.61 7.06
N PRO A 287 1.72 33.45 6.39
CA PRO A 287 2.57 32.31 6.74
C PRO A 287 4.04 32.49 6.32
N ASP A 288 4.50 33.72 6.04
CA ASP A 288 5.85 34.04 5.55
C ASP A 288 6.75 34.52 6.69
N GLY A 289 7.97 33.99 6.77
CA GLY A 289 9.00 34.40 7.74
C GLY A 289 8.84 33.91 9.19
N LEU A 290 7.78 33.18 9.55
CA LEU A 290 7.50 32.75 10.92
C LEU A 290 8.01 31.33 11.21
N HIS A 291 9.33 31.14 11.15
CA HIS A 291 9.96 29.83 11.46
C HIS A 291 9.62 29.31 12.87
N ILE A 292 9.42 30.22 13.85
CA ILE A 292 8.99 29.83 15.19
C ILE A 292 7.61 29.15 15.16
N GLU A 293 6.66 29.68 14.39
CA GLU A 293 5.33 29.06 14.26
C GLU A 293 5.41 27.69 13.56
N ALA A 294 6.27 27.56 12.55
CA ALA A 294 6.51 26.27 11.90
C ALA A 294 7.11 25.24 12.87
N VAL A 295 8.09 25.64 13.70
CA VAL A 295 8.65 24.79 14.76
C VAL A 295 7.58 24.40 15.77
N MET A 296 6.80 25.36 16.26
CA MET A 296 5.73 25.11 17.22
C MET A 296 4.64 24.21 16.63
N ARG A 297 4.30 24.35 15.34
CA ARG A 297 3.42 23.44 14.61
C ARG A 297 3.95 22.01 14.64
N VAL A 298 5.21 21.80 14.29
CA VAL A 298 5.83 20.46 14.29
C VAL A 298 5.82 19.87 15.70
N VAL A 299 6.31 20.62 16.70
CA VAL A 299 6.36 20.14 18.10
C VAL A 299 4.97 19.77 18.61
N SER A 300 4.00 20.68 18.49
CA SER A 300 2.63 20.44 18.97
C SER A 300 1.94 19.30 18.22
N ALA A 301 2.16 19.16 16.92
CA ALA A 301 1.62 18.05 16.13
C ALA A 301 2.18 16.69 16.58
N LEU A 302 3.49 16.60 16.85
CA LEU A 302 4.12 15.37 17.34
C LEU A 302 3.68 15.03 18.77
N VAL A 303 3.54 16.03 19.64
CA VAL A 303 2.98 15.84 20.99
C VAL A 303 1.53 15.34 20.90
N ALA A 304 0.70 15.97 20.07
CA ALA A 304 -0.68 15.54 19.86
C ALA A 304 -0.74 14.10 19.33
N ALA A 305 0.11 13.74 18.36
CA ALA A 305 0.19 12.37 17.85
C ALA A 305 0.60 11.36 18.93
N GLY A 306 1.54 11.71 19.81
CA GLY A 306 1.94 10.88 20.95
C GLY A 306 0.80 10.65 21.94
N LEU A 307 0.10 11.71 22.33
CA LEU A 307 -1.04 11.65 23.25
C LEU A 307 -2.21 10.85 22.67
N LEU A 308 -2.58 11.11 21.42
CA LEU A 308 -3.63 10.38 20.71
C LEU A 308 -3.25 8.92 20.48
N GLY A 309 -2.00 8.64 20.13
CA GLY A 309 -1.49 7.27 20.02
C GLY A 309 -1.61 6.53 21.35
N ARG A 310 -1.25 7.18 22.47
CA ARG A 310 -1.36 6.59 23.80
C ARG A 310 -2.80 6.33 24.23
N SER A 311 -3.74 7.22 23.92
CA SER A 311 -5.16 7.02 24.24
C SER A 311 -5.76 5.87 23.42
N LEU A 312 -5.43 5.82 22.12
CA LEU A 312 -5.85 4.77 21.19
C LEU A 312 -5.22 3.41 21.47
N ALA A 313 -4.07 3.36 22.15
CA ALA A 313 -3.36 2.13 22.49
C ALA A 313 -4.27 1.12 23.20
N SER A 314 -5.14 1.57 24.10
CA SER A 314 -6.06 0.69 24.83
C SER A 314 -7.02 -0.09 23.93
N GLY A 315 -7.36 0.44 22.74
CA GLY A 315 -8.22 -0.22 21.77
C GLY A 315 -7.46 -0.97 20.68
N LEU A 316 -6.39 -0.37 20.14
CA LEU A 316 -5.66 -0.87 18.96
C LEU A 316 -4.40 -1.67 19.29
N CYS A 317 -3.86 -1.51 20.50
CA CYS A 317 -2.62 -2.11 20.98
C CYS A 317 -2.78 -2.57 22.45
N PRO A 318 -3.74 -3.45 22.78
CA PRO A 318 -4.09 -3.76 24.18
C PRO A 318 -2.95 -4.40 24.98
N THR A 319 -1.95 -4.98 24.30
CA THR A 319 -0.75 -5.56 24.91
C THR A 319 0.40 -4.56 25.07
N ALA A 320 0.25 -3.31 24.62
CA ALA A 320 1.27 -2.28 24.72
C ALA A 320 1.24 -1.60 26.09
N ASP A 321 2.01 -2.14 27.03
CA ASP A 321 2.36 -1.44 28.28
C ASP A 321 3.86 -1.11 28.28
N PRO A 322 4.24 0.16 28.04
CA PRO A 322 5.65 0.58 28.04
C PRO A 322 6.36 0.33 29.37
N LYS A 323 5.61 0.24 30.49
CA LYS A 323 6.19 -0.03 31.81
C LYS A 323 6.56 -1.50 31.99
N LEU A 324 5.80 -2.40 31.36
CA LEU A 324 6.02 -3.85 31.46
C LEU A 324 6.87 -4.39 30.31
N ASP A 325 6.86 -3.72 29.15
CA ASP A 325 7.57 -4.16 27.95
C ASP A 325 8.23 -2.99 27.19
N PRO A 326 9.22 -2.29 27.76
CA PRO A 326 9.77 -1.05 27.21
C PRO A 326 10.42 -1.19 25.83
N LEU A 327 10.86 -2.41 25.45
CA LEU A 327 11.51 -2.68 24.15
C LEU A 327 10.88 -3.83 23.37
N GLY A 328 9.82 -4.47 23.87
CA GLY A 328 9.19 -5.57 23.16
C GLY A 328 8.06 -5.15 22.25
N GLN A 329 7.28 -6.16 21.87
CA GLN A 329 6.39 -6.07 20.71
C GLN A 329 5.26 -5.06 20.92
N GLY A 330 4.77 -4.94 22.16
CA GLY A 330 3.70 -4.00 22.51
C GLY A 330 4.14 -2.54 22.28
N THR A 331 5.31 -2.17 22.80
CA THR A 331 5.85 -0.81 22.65
C THR A 331 6.14 -0.46 21.19
N THR A 332 6.67 -1.40 20.40
CA THR A 332 6.87 -1.15 18.95
C THR A 332 5.57 -0.90 18.19
N ARG A 333 4.48 -1.60 18.54
CA ARG A 333 3.16 -1.38 17.93
C ARG A 333 2.57 -0.02 18.29
N LEU A 334 2.80 0.45 19.52
CA LEU A 334 2.44 1.80 19.95
C LEU A 334 3.23 2.87 19.19
N LEU A 335 4.53 2.68 18.99
CA LEU A 335 5.35 3.58 18.19
C LEU A 335 4.88 3.65 16.74
N ASP A 336 4.52 2.51 16.14
CA ASP A 336 3.93 2.47 14.79
C ASP A 336 2.66 3.34 14.72
N LEU A 337 1.79 3.25 15.73
CA LEU A 337 0.54 4.00 15.80
C LEU A 337 0.80 5.51 15.90
N VAL A 338 1.75 5.92 16.74
CA VAL A 338 2.15 7.33 16.86
C VAL A 338 2.66 7.87 15.52
N VAL A 339 3.48 7.12 14.79
CA VAL A 339 4.00 7.51 13.47
C VAL A 339 2.87 7.66 12.45
N VAL A 340 1.93 6.72 12.42
CA VAL A 340 0.75 6.76 11.53
C VAL A 340 -0.10 8.01 11.75
N ILE A 341 -0.19 8.52 12.98
CA ILE A 341 -0.91 9.75 13.33
C ILE A 341 -0.04 10.99 13.06
N ALA A 342 1.27 10.92 13.34
CA ALA A 342 2.20 12.04 13.25
C ALA A 342 2.30 12.66 11.85
N VAL A 343 2.33 11.82 10.80
CA VAL A 343 2.45 12.29 9.42
C VAL A 343 1.28 13.21 9.04
N PRO A 344 -0.01 12.78 9.16
CA PRO A 344 -1.15 13.67 9.02
C PRO A 344 -1.13 14.86 9.99
N ALA A 345 -0.72 14.67 11.26
CA ALA A 345 -0.73 15.72 12.27
C ALA A 345 0.14 16.93 11.89
N VAL A 346 1.33 16.70 11.33
CA VAL A 346 2.22 17.78 10.87
C VAL A 346 1.60 18.55 9.70
N VAL A 347 0.92 17.84 8.80
CA VAL A 347 0.25 18.43 7.64
C VAL A 347 -0.95 19.28 8.04
N VAL A 348 -1.87 18.76 8.86
CA VAL A 348 -3.14 19.44 9.16
C VAL A 348 -3.06 20.32 10.41
N GLY A 349 -2.12 20.06 11.31
CA GLY A 349 -1.93 20.77 12.56
C GLY A 349 -2.57 20.06 13.78
N TRP A 350 -2.14 20.46 14.97
CA TRP A 350 -2.57 19.87 16.24
C TRP A 350 -4.05 20.10 16.56
N GLN A 351 -4.66 21.16 16.02
CA GLN A 351 -6.07 21.52 16.26
C GLN A 351 -7.01 20.54 15.53
N VAL A 352 -6.64 20.16 14.31
CA VAL A 352 -7.50 19.39 13.39
C VAL A 352 -7.29 17.89 13.55
N ILE A 353 -6.11 17.45 13.99
CA ILE A 353 -5.77 16.02 14.07
C ILE A 353 -6.74 15.17 14.92
N PRO A 354 -7.34 15.64 16.04
CA PRO A 354 -8.32 14.84 16.78
C PRO A 354 -9.55 14.50 15.92
N ALA A 355 -10.04 15.45 15.12
CA ALA A 355 -11.17 15.21 14.22
C ALA A 355 -10.80 14.23 13.10
N VAL A 356 -9.61 14.38 12.50
CA VAL A 356 -9.11 13.44 11.48
C VAL A 356 -8.98 12.03 12.03
N VAL A 357 -8.51 11.85 13.27
CA VAL A 357 -8.44 10.56 13.95
C VAL A 357 -9.82 9.95 14.18
N VAL A 358 -10.81 10.74 14.60
CA VAL A 358 -12.19 10.25 14.76
C VAL A 358 -12.78 9.83 13.41
N VAL A 359 -12.61 10.63 12.36
CA VAL A 359 -13.06 10.29 11.01
C VAL A 359 -12.38 9.01 10.51
N ALA A 360 -11.06 8.87 10.70
CA ALA A 360 -10.33 7.65 10.36
C ALA A 360 -10.84 6.44 11.14
N SER A 361 -11.20 6.61 12.42
CA SER A 361 -11.79 5.56 13.25
C SER A 361 -13.12 5.08 12.69
N LEU A 362 -14.01 6.00 12.29
CA LEU A 362 -15.29 5.67 11.67
C LEU A 362 -15.12 4.96 10.32
N ILE A 363 -14.19 5.45 9.48
CA ILE A 363 -13.85 4.82 8.20
C ILE A 363 -13.29 3.41 8.45
N ALA A 364 -12.44 3.20 9.46
CA ALA A 364 -11.89 1.89 9.79
C ALA A 364 -12.98 0.88 10.17
N LEU A 365 -13.98 1.30 10.96
CA LEU A 365 -15.14 0.47 11.31
C LEU A 365 -15.97 0.09 10.08
N LEU A 366 -16.14 1.03 9.14
CA LEU A 366 -16.83 0.77 7.88
C LEU A 366 -16.03 -0.19 6.99
N LEU A 367 -14.73 0.05 6.83
CA LEU A 367 -13.83 -0.79 6.04
C LEU A 367 -13.80 -2.23 6.57
N ARG A 368 -13.77 -2.43 7.89
CA ARG A 368 -13.82 -3.76 8.49
C ARG A 368 -15.09 -4.53 8.12
N LYS A 369 -16.23 -3.84 7.98
CA LYS A 369 -17.51 -4.45 7.60
C LYS A 369 -17.60 -4.76 6.09
N VAL A 370 -17.12 -3.84 5.26
CA VAL A 370 -17.25 -3.92 3.79
C VAL A 370 -16.16 -4.80 3.18
N VAL A 371 -14.94 -4.69 3.69
CA VAL A 371 -13.75 -5.29 3.08
C VAL A 371 -13.40 -6.59 3.81
N ARG A 372 -13.49 -7.71 3.10
CA ARG A 372 -13.10 -9.04 3.61
C ARG A 372 -11.58 -9.28 3.56
N LEU A 373 -10.80 -8.41 4.20
CA LEU A 373 -9.36 -8.58 4.37
C LEU A 373 -9.05 -9.18 5.74
N GLN A 374 -8.06 -10.08 5.80
CA GLN A 374 -7.57 -10.68 7.05
C GLN A 374 -6.58 -9.74 7.76
N SER A 375 -7.07 -8.59 8.23
CA SER A 375 -6.29 -7.62 9.03
C SER A 375 -6.87 -7.45 10.44
N ASP A 376 -6.05 -6.96 11.36
CA ASP A 376 -6.50 -6.45 12.65
C ASP A 376 -7.07 -5.03 12.52
N MET A 377 -7.70 -4.52 13.59
CA MET A 377 -8.32 -3.19 13.58
C MET A 377 -7.27 -2.10 13.39
N PHE A 378 -6.07 -2.27 13.96
CA PHE A 378 -4.98 -1.33 13.75
C PHE A 378 -4.58 -1.22 12.26
N GLY A 379 -4.53 -2.33 11.52
CA GLY A 379 -4.32 -2.29 10.08
C GLY A 379 -5.43 -1.54 9.32
N PHE A 380 -6.71 -1.74 9.69
CA PHE A 380 -7.82 -0.98 9.10
C PHE A 380 -7.78 0.52 9.43
N PHE A 381 -7.44 0.86 10.68
CA PHE A 381 -7.23 2.25 11.10
C PHE A 381 -6.09 2.90 10.30
N SER A 382 -4.97 2.20 10.16
CA SER A 382 -3.81 2.69 9.41
C SER A 382 -4.13 2.88 7.92
N LEU A 383 -4.98 2.03 7.34
CA LEU A 383 -5.50 2.19 5.97
C LEU A 383 -6.51 3.35 5.84
N ALA A 384 -7.27 3.62 6.90
CA ALA A 384 -8.27 4.70 6.94
C ALA A 384 -7.63 6.09 7.08
N MET A 385 -6.48 6.21 7.76
CA MET A 385 -5.76 7.48 7.94
C MET A 385 -5.46 8.24 6.64
N PRO A 386 -4.85 7.66 5.58
CA PRO A 386 -4.63 8.37 4.33
C PRO A 386 -5.93 8.78 3.63
N ILE A 387 -7.03 8.03 3.81
CA ILE A 387 -8.36 8.39 3.28
C ILE A 387 -8.89 9.61 4.05
N ALA A 388 -8.82 9.60 5.38
CA ALA A 388 -9.24 10.73 6.21
C ALA A 388 -8.40 11.99 5.93
N LEU A 389 -7.08 11.85 5.75
CA LEU A 389 -6.20 12.96 5.35
C LEU A 389 -6.59 13.50 3.97
N THR A 390 -6.86 12.63 2.99
CA THR A 390 -7.34 13.04 1.66
C THR A 390 -8.63 13.85 1.78
N LEU A 391 -9.62 13.35 2.53
CA LEU A 391 -10.89 14.05 2.73
C LEU A 391 -10.70 15.40 3.41
N GLN A 392 -9.84 15.47 4.43
CA GLN A 392 -9.51 16.71 5.11
C GLN A 392 -8.90 17.72 4.15
N ILE A 393 -7.93 17.33 3.31
CA ILE A 393 -7.29 18.23 2.36
C ILE A 393 -8.30 18.71 1.32
N VAL A 394 -9.05 17.80 0.69
CA VAL A 394 -10.01 18.13 -0.37
C VAL A 394 -11.11 19.07 0.12
N LEU A 395 -11.57 18.88 1.35
CA LEU A 395 -12.65 19.67 1.95
C LEU A 395 -12.14 20.78 2.87
N TRP A 396 -10.84 21.07 2.88
CA TRP A 396 -10.21 21.85 3.95
C TRP A 396 -10.87 23.21 4.15
N ARG A 397 -11.02 24.02 3.10
CA ARG A 397 -11.68 25.34 3.17
C ARG A 397 -13.12 25.25 3.67
N ARG A 398 -13.89 24.26 3.18
CA ARG A 398 -15.29 24.06 3.59
C ARG A 398 -15.38 23.69 5.06
N LEU A 399 -14.50 22.82 5.52
CA LEU A 399 -14.44 22.37 6.91
C LEU A 399 -13.91 23.48 7.82
N HIS A 400 -12.90 24.22 7.39
CA HIS A 400 -12.28 25.29 8.17
C HIS A 400 -13.28 26.39 8.59
N GLY A 401 -14.19 26.78 7.69
CA GLY A 401 -15.26 27.74 7.99
C GLY A 401 -16.52 27.12 8.60
N ALA A 402 -16.56 25.81 8.85
CA ALA A 402 -17.73 25.14 9.41
C ALA A 402 -17.74 25.21 10.93
N ALA A 403 -18.84 25.69 11.53
CA ALA A 403 -18.95 25.92 12.97
C ALA A 403 -18.75 24.66 13.86
N PHE A 404 -18.87 23.46 13.29
CA PHE A 404 -18.73 22.19 14.01
C PHE A 404 -17.37 21.52 13.83
N TRP A 405 -16.50 22.06 12.98
CA TRP A 405 -15.21 21.46 12.67
C TRP A 405 -14.08 22.24 13.35
N PRO A 406 -13.07 21.59 13.95
CA PRO A 406 -12.04 22.32 14.68
C PRO A 406 -11.17 23.13 13.70
N SER A 407 -11.11 24.44 13.93
CA SER A 407 -10.24 25.40 13.24
C SER A 407 -9.95 26.60 14.14
N ASP A 408 -9.06 27.49 13.71
CA ASP A 408 -8.80 28.81 14.30
C ASP A 408 -9.94 29.82 14.11
N GLU A 409 -10.94 29.52 13.27
CA GLU A 409 -12.17 30.31 13.13
C GLU A 409 -13.29 29.84 14.08
N THR A 410 -13.15 28.65 14.67
CA THR A 410 -14.15 28.07 15.58
C THR A 410 -13.84 28.29 17.05
N SER A 411 -14.86 28.17 17.90
CA SER A 411 -14.68 28.24 19.35
C SER A 411 -13.78 27.11 19.87
N HIS A 412 -12.94 27.40 20.87
CA HIS A 412 -12.10 26.41 21.55
C HIS A 412 -12.88 25.20 22.07
N TRP A 413 -14.17 25.37 22.38
CA TRP A 413 -15.06 24.27 22.79
C TRP A 413 -15.24 23.20 21.71
N VAL A 414 -15.23 23.59 20.43
CA VAL A 414 -15.31 22.64 19.30
C VAL A 414 -14.06 21.77 19.25
N ILE A 415 -12.88 22.38 19.45
CA ILE A 415 -11.61 21.65 19.53
C ILE A 415 -11.62 20.66 20.70
N LEU A 416 -12.09 21.10 21.87
CA LEU A 416 -12.21 20.24 23.06
C LEU A 416 -13.20 19.09 22.85
N LEU A 417 -14.32 19.33 22.16
CA LEU A 417 -15.29 18.30 21.83
C LEU A 417 -14.68 17.20 20.94
N TRP A 418 -13.95 17.58 19.89
CA TRP A 418 -13.28 16.61 19.02
C TRP A 418 -12.12 15.90 19.70
N ALA A 419 -11.40 16.57 20.60
CA ALA A 419 -10.40 15.93 21.46
C ALA A 419 -11.06 14.88 22.38
N ALA A 420 -12.18 15.20 23.02
CA ALA A 420 -12.94 14.26 23.84
C ALA A 420 -13.46 13.07 23.01
N ALA A 421 -13.98 13.31 21.80
CA ALA A 421 -14.41 12.26 20.89
C ALA A 421 -13.24 11.34 20.48
N ALA A 422 -12.06 11.90 20.22
CA ALA A 422 -10.85 11.13 19.92
C ALA A 422 -10.42 10.26 21.11
N LEU A 423 -10.52 10.78 22.33
CA LEU A 423 -10.26 10.00 23.56
C LEU A 423 -11.28 8.88 23.80
N ALA A 424 -12.53 9.05 23.35
CA ALA A 424 -13.59 8.05 23.47
C ALA A 424 -13.54 6.96 22.38
N SER A 425 -12.89 7.24 21.24
CA SER A 425 -12.77 6.30 20.10
C SER A 425 -12.23 4.89 20.42
N PRO A 426 -11.36 4.65 21.43
CA PRO A 426 -10.92 3.30 21.79
C PRO A 426 -12.07 2.39 22.23
N ALA A 427 -13.19 2.95 22.71
CA ALA A 427 -14.35 2.17 23.15
C ALA A 427 -14.97 1.35 21.99
N TRP A 428 -14.89 1.84 20.76
CA TRP A 428 -15.46 1.19 19.58
C TRP A 428 -14.41 0.52 18.67
N LEU A 429 -13.13 0.87 18.84
CA LEU A 429 -12.01 0.29 18.10
C LEU A 429 -11.41 -0.98 18.73
N ARG A 430 -12.01 -1.50 19.81
CA ARG A 430 -11.44 -2.60 20.60
C ARG A 430 -11.15 -3.85 19.76
N GLU A 431 -9.90 -4.28 19.82
CA GLU A 431 -9.49 -5.62 19.43
C GLU A 431 -9.73 -6.58 20.60
N PRO A 432 -10.37 -7.75 20.39
CA PRO A 432 -10.36 -8.79 21.42
C PRO A 432 -8.90 -9.21 21.67
N PRO A 433 -8.47 -9.35 22.93
CA PRO A 433 -7.10 -9.75 23.23
C PRO A 433 -6.79 -11.06 22.52
N SER A 434 -5.70 -11.09 21.75
CA SER A 434 -5.18 -12.34 21.20
C SER A 434 -4.91 -13.28 22.38
N LYS A 435 -5.41 -14.52 22.31
CA LYS A 435 -5.02 -15.54 23.31
C LYS A 435 -3.49 -15.56 23.37
N PRO A 436 -2.88 -15.50 24.57
CA PRO A 436 -1.45 -15.70 24.67
C PRO A 436 -1.15 -17.02 23.98
N GLU A 437 -0.25 -16.98 23.00
CA GLU A 437 0.31 -18.18 22.41
C GLU A 437 0.81 -19.00 23.60
N ARG A 438 0.18 -20.15 23.87
CA ARG A 438 0.63 -21.04 24.93
C ARG A 438 2.06 -21.37 24.54
N ILE A 439 3.02 -20.79 25.24
CA ILE A 439 4.37 -21.30 25.29
C ILE A 439 4.17 -22.71 25.82
N SER A 440 4.15 -23.69 24.91
CA SER A 440 4.45 -25.06 25.30
C SER A 440 5.89 -24.97 25.75
N PHE A 441 6.08 -24.74 27.05
CA PHE A 441 7.24 -25.30 27.71
C PHE A 441 7.16 -26.77 27.36
N GLY A 442 8.04 -27.22 26.47
CA GLY A 442 8.32 -28.64 26.36
C GLY A 442 8.63 -29.04 27.78
N THR A 443 7.72 -29.81 28.37
CA THR A 443 8.01 -30.60 29.56
C THR A 443 9.30 -31.31 29.23
N GLU A 444 10.37 -30.94 29.94
CA GLU A 444 11.58 -31.74 30.02
C GLU A 444 11.15 -33.18 30.27
N ASP A 445 11.80 -34.09 29.56
CA ASP A 445 11.57 -35.52 29.55
C ASP A 445 11.34 -36.04 30.99
N GLU A 446 10.07 -36.26 31.35
CA GLU A 446 9.73 -37.19 32.41
C GLU A 446 10.17 -38.58 31.92
N PRO A 447 11.03 -39.30 32.65
CA PRO A 447 11.35 -40.67 32.30
C PRO A 447 10.04 -41.46 32.37
N THR A 448 9.67 -42.08 31.26
CA THR A 448 8.60 -43.07 31.16
C THR A 448 8.73 -44.08 32.30
N GLU A 449 7.85 -43.99 33.30
CA GLU A 449 7.53 -45.09 34.19
C GLU A 449 6.99 -46.23 33.32
N GLU A 450 7.82 -47.26 33.12
CA GLU A 450 7.36 -48.55 32.62
C GLU A 450 6.29 -49.10 33.56
N LYS A 451 5.03 -49.12 33.07
CA LYS A 451 3.98 -49.91 33.69
C LYS A 451 4.36 -51.39 33.62
N PRO A 452 4.33 -52.14 34.74
CA PRO A 452 4.54 -53.57 34.70
C PRO A 452 3.40 -54.22 33.90
N THR A 453 3.77 -55.04 32.93
CA THR A 453 2.86 -55.83 32.11
C THR A 453 2.35 -56.99 32.99
N GLU A 454 1.05 -57.02 33.29
CA GLU A 454 0.40 -58.18 33.89
C GLU A 454 0.40 -59.34 32.88
N GLU A 455 1.34 -60.27 33.01
CA GLU A 455 1.28 -61.56 32.35
C GLU A 455 0.26 -62.47 33.04
N LYS A 456 -0.73 -62.93 32.28
CA LYS A 456 -1.65 -64.01 32.67
C LYS A 456 -0.88 -65.33 32.78
N PRO A 457 -1.18 -66.18 33.76
CA PRO A 457 -0.50 -67.46 33.93
C PRO A 457 -0.94 -68.43 32.83
N THR A 458 0.03 -69.02 32.14
CA THR A 458 -0.20 -70.14 31.21
C THR A 458 0.28 -71.42 31.90
N GLU A 459 -0.57 -72.43 31.87
CA GLU A 459 -0.44 -73.71 32.56
C GLU A 459 0.86 -74.48 32.23
N GLU A 460 1.51 -74.97 33.28
CA GLU A 460 2.61 -75.93 33.23
C GLU A 460 2.12 -77.35 32.88
N LYS A 461 2.90 -78.06 32.05
CA LYS A 461 3.11 -79.52 32.10
C LYS A 461 4.37 -79.90 31.28
N PRO A 462 5.01 -81.06 31.54
CA PRO A 462 6.36 -81.07 32.12
C PRO A 462 7.40 -81.85 31.30
N GLY A 463 8.67 -81.66 31.66
CA GLY A 463 9.74 -82.67 31.54
C GLY A 463 10.77 -82.42 30.45
N THR A 464 12.03 -82.18 30.82
CA THR A 464 13.15 -83.16 30.74
C THR A 464 14.51 -82.44 30.92
N ASP A 465 15.27 -82.96 31.89
CA ASP A 465 16.73 -83.23 31.91
C ASP A 465 17.78 -82.10 31.70
N GLU A 466 18.40 -81.69 32.83
CA GLU A 466 19.85 -81.57 33.17
C GLU A 466 20.96 -81.53 32.05
N PRO A 467 22.23 -81.12 32.35
CA PRO A 467 22.70 -79.90 33.03
C PRO A 467 24.04 -79.32 32.46
N ALA A 468 24.46 -78.16 33.00
CA ALA A 468 25.83 -77.71 33.36
C ALA A 468 27.04 -77.62 32.36
N ALA A 469 27.96 -76.73 32.76
CA ALA A 469 29.37 -76.51 32.33
C ALA A 469 29.56 -75.50 31.16
N GLU A 470 30.56 -74.61 31.12
CA GLU A 470 31.82 -74.50 31.86
C GLU A 470 32.43 -73.09 31.73
N LYS A 471 33.27 -72.73 32.70
CA LYS A 471 34.14 -71.54 32.77
C LYS A 471 35.17 -71.52 31.64
N VAL A 472 35.53 -70.35 31.09
CA VAL A 472 36.93 -69.94 30.81
C VAL A 472 37.07 -68.40 30.79
N MET A 473 37.85 -67.86 31.73
CA MET A 473 38.74 -66.67 31.63
C MET A 473 40.17 -67.25 31.76
N PRO A 474 41.28 -66.63 31.27
CA PRO A 474 41.63 -65.23 31.50
C PRO A 474 42.48 -64.56 30.38
N GLY A 475 42.87 -63.29 30.57
CA GLY A 475 44.00 -62.70 29.86
C GLY A 475 44.11 -61.18 29.96
N ASP A 476 44.77 -60.71 31.01
CA ASP A 476 45.38 -59.39 31.15
C ASP A 476 46.28 -59.01 29.95
N TRP A 477 46.24 -57.74 29.54
CA TRP A 477 47.42 -56.96 29.15
C TRP A 477 47.16 -55.47 29.41
N ASP A 478 47.78 -54.99 30.48
CA ASP A 478 48.09 -53.58 30.76
C ASP A 478 49.31 -53.20 29.90
N ASP A 479 49.29 -52.05 29.21
CA ASP A 479 50.34 -51.05 29.42
C ASP A 479 49.98 -49.67 28.84
N SER A 480 50.24 -48.70 29.70
CA SER A 480 50.26 -47.25 29.57
C SER A 480 51.10 -46.68 28.42
N ARG A 481 50.72 -45.49 27.92
CA ARG A 481 51.58 -44.28 27.92
C ARG A 481 50.93 -42.99 27.41
N GLU A 482 51.22 -41.96 28.18
CA GLU A 482 50.84 -40.55 28.13
C GLU A 482 51.49 -39.70 27.01
N SER A 483 50.79 -38.59 26.74
CA SER A 483 51.31 -37.21 26.54
C SER A 483 52.10 -36.86 25.27
N ARG A 484 51.57 -35.89 24.53
CA ARG A 484 52.01 -34.49 24.67
C ARG A 484 50.95 -33.50 24.21
#